data_AF-A0A0P9C5H4-F1
#
_entry.id   AF-A0A0P9C5H4-F1
#
_cell.length_a   1.000
_cell.length_b   1.000
_cell.length_c   1.000
_cell.angle_alpha   90.00
_cell.angle_beta   90.00
_cell.angle_gamma   90.00
#
_symmetry.space_group_name_H-M   'P 1'
#
loop_
_entity.id
_entity.type
_entity.pdbx_description
1 polymer ?
#
loop_
_entity_poly.entity_id
_entity_poly.type
_entity_poly.pdbx_seq_one_letter_code
_entity_poly.pdbx_strand_id
1 'polypeptide(L)'
;MNRKTTSARKEDPVPRPGVLAVVWKEDRVLLVQRRDPPQPGYWGFPGGRLEWGETILEAARRELREETGVDALPREAFGAVDVHDRDEAGNLRYHYALIAVRLDYREGIPRAGDDALAADWFAPRALPEPLSPGVGELLRRSRELRRPAADQAAMDPAHHPDRDGE
;
A
#
# COMPACT_ATOMS: atom_id res chain seq x y z
N MET A 1 -14.56 14.27 -52.02
CA MET A 1 -14.53 14.41 -50.55
C MET A 1 -14.02 13.09 -49.95
N ASN A 2 -12.81 13.05 -49.38
CA ASN A 2 -12.29 11.84 -48.70
C ASN A 2 -12.42 12.01 -47.19
N ARG A 3 -13.35 11.27 -46.58
CA ARG A 3 -13.42 11.09 -45.13
C ARG A 3 -12.23 10.22 -44.71
N LYS A 4 -11.17 10.83 -44.15
CA LYS A 4 -10.16 10.10 -43.39
C LYS A 4 -10.83 9.60 -42.12
N THR A 5 -10.98 8.29 -42.02
CA THR A 5 -11.35 7.60 -40.79
C THR A 5 -10.22 7.77 -39.79
N THR A 6 -10.45 8.56 -38.74
CA THR A 6 -9.56 8.65 -37.59
C THR A 6 -9.68 7.35 -36.81
N SER A 7 -8.81 6.38 -37.10
CA SER A 7 -8.57 5.25 -36.21
C SER A 7 -8.06 5.83 -34.88
N ALA A 8 -8.84 5.68 -33.80
CA ALA A 8 -8.38 6.00 -32.46
C ALA A 8 -7.14 5.13 -32.19
N ARG A 9 -5.97 5.76 -31.95
CA ARG A 9 -4.80 5.02 -31.48
C ARG A 9 -5.22 4.32 -30.19
N LYS A 10 -5.10 2.99 -30.14
CA LYS A 10 -4.97 2.30 -28.85
C LYS A 10 -3.74 2.90 -28.20
N GLU A 11 -3.93 3.58 -27.08
CA GLU A 11 -2.82 4.06 -26.26
C GLU A 11 -1.96 2.87 -25.85
N ASP A 12 -0.64 3.08 -25.82
CA ASP A 12 0.29 2.07 -25.34
C ASP A 12 -0.03 1.73 -23.88
N PRO A 13 0.04 0.46 -23.46
CA PRO A 13 -0.23 0.09 -22.08
C PRO A 13 0.80 0.74 -21.15
N VAL A 14 0.33 1.60 -20.25
CA VAL A 14 1.15 2.27 -19.24
C VAL A 14 0.96 1.65 -17.85
N PRO A 15 1.98 1.72 -16.97
CA PRO A 15 1.83 1.33 -15.56
C PRO A 15 0.71 2.14 -14.89
N ARG A 16 -0.10 1.47 -14.08
CA ARG A 16 -1.21 2.09 -13.35
C ARG A 16 -0.78 2.45 -11.93
N PRO A 17 -0.84 3.73 -11.52
CA PRO A 17 -0.56 4.10 -10.14
C PRO A 17 -1.69 3.61 -9.22
N GLY A 18 -1.31 3.11 -8.06
CA GLY A 18 -2.24 2.72 -7.00
C GLY A 18 -1.65 2.96 -5.62
N VAL A 19 -2.43 2.66 -4.59
CA VAL A 19 -2.03 2.81 -3.19
C VAL A 19 -2.22 1.51 -2.41
N LEU A 20 -1.50 1.40 -1.29
CA LEU A 20 -1.70 0.37 -0.28
C LEU A 20 -1.82 1.03 1.09
N ALA A 21 -2.91 0.76 1.80
CA ALA A 21 -3.19 1.25 3.13
C ALA A 21 -2.59 0.33 4.19
N VAL A 22 -1.48 0.74 4.79
CA VAL A 22 -0.80 -0.03 5.85
C VAL A 22 -1.26 0.47 7.21
N VAL A 23 -2.19 -0.27 7.81
CA VAL A 23 -2.82 0.07 9.08
C VAL A 23 -2.39 -0.89 10.16
N TRP A 24 -1.94 -0.35 11.29
CA TRP A 24 -1.65 -1.12 12.49
C TRP A 24 -2.66 -0.83 13.59
N LYS A 25 -3.09 -1.90 14.26
CA LYS A 25 -3.82 -1.85 15.52
C LYS A 25 -3.05 -2.70 16.52
N GLU A 26 -2.45 -2.02 17.51
CA GLU A 26 -1.51 -2.66 18.45
C GLU A 26 -0.36 -3.35 17.68
N ASP A 27 -0.13 -4.65 17.88
CA ASP A 27 0.90 -5.42 17.18
C ASP A 27 0.36 -6.23 16.00
N ARG A 28 -0.82 -5.86 15.49
CA ARG A 28 -1.45 -6.51 14.34
C ARG A 28 -1.59 -5.56 13.16
N VAL A 29 -1.55 -6.13 11.97
CA VAL A 29 -1.68 -5.43 10.71
C VAL A 29 -2.94 -5.88 9.98
N LEU A 30 -3.63 -4.95 9.34
CA LEU A 30 -4.82 -5.25 8.55
C LEU A 30 -4.42 -5.77 7.17
N LEU A 31 -4.97 -6.92 6.79
CA LEU A 31 -4.85 -7.47 5.45
C LEU A 31 -6.23 -7.84 4.90
N VAL A 32 -6.36 -7.79 3.58
CA VAL A 32 -7.52 -8.24 2.81
C VAL A 32 -7.13 -9.39 1.90
N GLN A 33 -8.03 -10.33 1.70
CA GLN A 33 -7.91 -11.38 0.70
C GLN A 33 -8.55 -10.91 -0.60
N ARG A 34 -7.79 -10.85 -1.68
CA ARG A 34 -8.25 -10.31 -2.96
C ARG A 34 -9.28 -11.24 -3.61
N ARG A 35 -10.40 -10.69 -4.08
CA ARG A 35 -11.34 -11.42 -4.97
C ARG A 35 -10.88 -11.38 -6.42
N ASP A 36 -10.47 -10.21 -6.88
CA ASP A 36 -10.30 -9.92 -8.29
C ASP A 36 -8.81 -9.85 -8.71
N PRO A 37 -8.50 -10.07 -10.01
CA PRO A 37 -7.14 -9.95 -10.52
C PRO A 37 -6.49 -8.59 -10.21
N PRO A 38 -5.15 -8.54 -10.05
CA PRO A 38 -4.22 -9.66 -10.11
C PRO A 38 -4.27 -10.54 -8.85
N GLN A 39 -3.87 -11.80 -9.00
CA GLN A 39 -3.69 -12.76 -7.90
C GLN A 39 -4.93 -12.96 -6.99
N PRO A 40 -6.05 -13.46 -7.52
CA PRO A 40 -7.20 -13.85 -6.70
C PRO A 40 -6.81 -14.80 -5.57
N GLY A 41 -7.35 -14.58 -4.37
CA GLY A 41 -7.10 -15.39 -3.18
C GLY A 41 -5.84 -15.02 -2.39
N TYR A 42 -4.98 -14.14 -2.92
CA TYR A 42 -3.79 -13.66 -2.20
C TYR A 42 -4.17 -12.62 -1.15
N TRP A 43 -3.43 -12.60 -0.06
CA TRP A 43 -3.58 -11.62 1.01
C TRP A 43 -2.64 -10.44 0.80
N GLY A 44 -3.13 -9.22 0.96
CA GLY A 44 -2.37 -8.00 0.79
C GLY A 44 -2.88 -6.88 1.67
N PHE A 45 -2.20 -5.74 1.67
CA PHE A 45 -2.76 -4.54 2.27
C PHE A 45 -3.99 -4.08 1.46
N PRO A 46 -5.01 -3.50 2.12
CA PRO A 46 -6.11 -2.86 1.41
C PRO A 46 -5.58 -1.84 0.41
N GLY A 47 -6.18 -1.73 -0.77
CA GLY A 47 -5.71 -0.77 -1.75
C GLY A 47 -6.19 -0.98 -3.17
N GLY A 48 -6.18 0.11 -3.92
CA GLY A 48 -6.66 0.16 -5.29
C GLY A 48 -5.98 1.27 -6.10
N ARG A 49 -6.63 1.66 -7.19
CA ARG A 49 -6.08 2.64 -8.14
C ARG A 49 -6.25 4.06 -7.60
N LEU A 50 -5.32 4.94 -7.97
CA LEU A 50 -5.58 6.37 -7.83
C LEU A 50 -6.67 6.79 -8.82
N GLU A 51 -7.61 7.57 -8.33
CA GLU A 51 -8.61 8.27 -9.12
C GLU A 51 -8.13 9.67 -9.53
N TRP A 52 -8.79 10.24 -10.53
CA TRP A 52 -8.46 11.58 -11.00
C TRP A 52 -8.83 12.62 -9.94
N GLY A 53 -7.84 13.41 -9.52
CA GLY A 53 -8.04 14.55 -8.62
C GLY A 53 -7.87 14.26 -7.14
N GLU A 54 -7.62 13.01 -6.73
CA GLU A 54 -7.26 12.68 -5.36
C GLU A 54 -5.75 12.61 -5.14
N THR A 55 -5.34 12.86 -3.90
CA THR A 55 -3.98 12.63 -3.42
C THR A 55 -3.78 11.17 -3.04
N ILE A 56 -2.51 10.74 -2.95
CA ILE A 56 -2.12 9.41 -2.46
C ILE A 56 -2.72 9.11 -1.08
N LEU A 57 -2.78 10.11 -0.19
CA LEU A 57 -3.30 9.93 1.17
C LEU A 57 -4.82 9.79 1.18
N GLU A 58 -5.53 10.54 0.33
CA GLU A 58 -6.97 10.44 0.16
C GLU A 58 -7.36 9.08 -0.42
N ALA A 59 -6.67 8.65 -1.48
CA ALA A 59 -6.85 7.35 -2.11
C ALA A 59 -6.71 6.21 -1.08
N ALA A 60 -5.63 6.22 -0.29
CA ALA A 60 -5.39 5.14 0.68
C ALA A 60 -6.49 5.07 1.77
N ARG A 61 -7.03 6.22 2.19
CA ARG A 61 -8.13 6.24 3.16
C ARG A 61 -9.47 5.82 2.54
N ARG A 62 -9.72 6.16 1.28
CA ARG A 62 -10.91 5.77 0.53
C ARG A 62 -10.94 4.25 0.34
N GLU A 63 -9.90 3.69 -0.27
CA GLU A 63 -9.75 2.25 -0.51
C GLU A 63 -9.84 1.42 0.78
N LEU A 64 -9.17 1.87 1.85
CA LEU A 64 -9.28 1.23 3.17
C LEU A 64 -10.74 1.12 3.63
N ARG A 65 -11.51 2.20 3.48
CA ARG A 65 -12.90 2.23 3.92
C ARG A 65 -13.79 1.36 3.04
N GLU A 66 -13.62 1.43 1.72
CA GLU A 66 -14.40 0.67 0.76
C GLU A 66 -14.19 -0.85 0.92
N GLU A 67 -12.95 -1.29 1.11
CA GLU A 67 -12.63 -2.72 1.18
C GLU A 67 -12.83 -3.35 2.56
N THR A 68 -12.83 -2.55 3.64
CA THR A 68 -12.79 -3.10 5.01
C THR A 68 -13.78 -2.50 6.00
N GLY A 69 -14.37 -1.33 5.70
CA GLY A 69 -15.15 -0.55 6.65
C GLY A 69 -14.36 0.08 7.80
N VAL A 70 -13.02 -0.04 7.80
CA VAL A 70 -12.13 0.57 8.81
C VAL A 70 -11.83 2.02 8.45
N ASP A 71 -11.84 2.92 9.44
CA ASP A 71 -11.30 4.28 9.27
C ASP A 71 -9.96 4.44 9.99
N ALA A 72 -9.04 5.12 9.32
CA ALA A 72 -7.71 5.42 9.82
C ALA A 72 -7.25 6.80 9.32
N LEU A 73 -6.34 7.44 10.04
CA LEU A 73 -5.75 8.74 9.68
C LEU A 73 -4.50 8.53 8.82
N PRO A 74 -4.47 8.96 7.55
CA PRO A 74 -3.27 8.90 6.72
C PRO A 74 -2.15 9.78 7.27
N ARG A 75 -0.91 9.28 7.25
CA ARG A 75 0.27 10.00 7.75
C ARG A 75 1.25 10.34 6.64
N GLU A 76 1.85 9.32 6.03
CA GLU A 76 2.90 9.49 5.03
C GLU A 76 2.96 8.31 4.06
N ALA A 77 3.38 8.59 2.83
CA ALA A 77 3.82 7.55 1.91
C ALA A 77 5.26 7.15 2.26
N PHE A 78 5.56 5.84 2.28
CA PHE A 78 6.86 5.37 2.79
C PHE A 78 7.54 4.30 1.92
N GLY A 79 6.93 3.92 0.80
CA GLY A 79 7.50 2.95 -0.12
C GLY A 79 6.60 2.70 -1.30
N ALA A 80 7.10 1.91 -2.25
CA ALA A 80 6.31 1.43 -3.37
C ALA A 80 6.68 -0.02 -3.70
N VAL A 81 5.74 -0.74 -4.32
CA VAL A 81 5.95 -2.09 -4.87
C VAL A 81 5.44 -2.16 -6.29
N ASP A 82 6.20 -2.84 -7.14
CA ASP A 82 5.79 -3.16 -8.51
C ASP A 82 5.00 -4.47 -8.52
N VAL A 83 3.83 -4.45 -9.16
CA VAL A 83 3.04 -5.66 -9.41
C VAL A 83 2.97 -5.90 -10.90
N HIS A 84 3.65 -6.96 -11.35
CA HIS A 84 3.61 -7.46 -12.71
C HIS A 84 2.83 -8.77 -12.74
N ASP A 85 1.62 -8.73 -13.27
CA ASP A 85 0.82 -9.94 -13.50
C ASP A 85 0.91 -10.32 -14.98
N ARG A 86 1.35 -11.54 -15.23
CA ARG A 86 1.52 -12.11 -16.57
C ARG A 86 0.52 -13.23 -16.81
N ASP A 87 0.10 -13.40 -18.05
CA ASP A 87 -0.66 -14.57 -18.47
C ASP A 87 0.25 -15.82 -18.59
N GLU A 88 -0.36 -16.97 -18.91
CA GLU A 88 0.35 -18.24 -19.10
C GLU A 88 1.36 -18.20 -20.26
N ALA A 89 1.17 -17.30 -21.22
CA ALA A 89 2.08 -17.07 -22.33
C ALA A 89 3.21 -16.06 -22.00
N GLY A 90 3.23 -15.51 -20.79
CA GLY A 90 4.23 -14.55 -20.32
C GLY A 90 3.94 -13.09 -20.69
N ASN A 91 2.81 -12.79 -21.33
CA ASN A 91 2.43 -11.42 -21.68
C ASN A 91 1.99 -10.67 -20.42
N LEU A 92 2.44 -9.42 -20.28
CA LEU A 92 2.06 -8.56 -19.15
C LEU A 92 0.59 -8.12 -19.30
N ARG A 93 -0.27 -8.60 -18.38
CA ARG A 93 -1.69 -8.23 -18.32
C ARG A 93 -1.91 -6.99 -17.47
N TYR A 94 -1.22 -6.92 -16.34
CA TYR A 94 -1.30 -5.81 -15.41
C TYR A 94 0.09 -5.37 -14.96
N HIS A 95 0.27 -4.05 -14.90
CA HIS A 95 1.43 -3.40 -14.33
C HIS A 95 0.94 -2.31 -13.38
N TYR A 96 1.11 -2.52 -12.08
CA TYR A 96 0.83 -1.50 -11.08
C TYR A 96 2.11 -1.02 -10.40
N ALA A 97 2.18 0.28 -10.15
CA ALA A 97 3.11 0.88 -9.21
C ALA A 97 2.30 1.30 -7.97
N LEU A 98 2.42 0.52 -6.89
CA LEU A 98 1.57 0.67 -5.69
C LEU A 98 2.34 1.39 -4.59
N ILE A 99 1.83 2.54 -4.16
CA ILE A 99 2.46 3.40 -3.16
C ILE A 99 1.90 3.06 -1.78
N ALA A 100 2.76 2.63 -0.87
CA ALA A 100 2.38 2.29 0.50
C ALA A 100 2.24 3.55 1.36
N VAL A 101 1.09 3.68 2.01
CA VAL A 101 0.76 4.77 2.92
C VAL A 101 0.60 4.21 4.32
N ARG A 102 1.22 4.85 5.30
CA ARG A 102 1.00 4.54 6.72
C ARG A 102 -0.26 5.25 7.19
N LEU A 103 -1.15 4.52 7.86
CA LEU A 103 -2.32 5.11 8.51
C LEU A 103 -2.42 4.68 9.98
N ASP A 104 -2.83 5.62 10.83
CA ASP A 104 -3.09 5.37 12.24
C ASP A 104 -4.55 4.94 12.43
N TYR A 105 -4.79 3.73 12.93
CA TYR A 105 -6.14 3.20 13.16
C TYR A 105 -6.98 4.15 14.04
N ARG A 106 -8.23 4.39 13.64
CA ARG A 106 -9.19 5.15 14.43
C ARG A 106 -10.32 4.27 14.94
N GLU A 107 -11.05 3.63 14.03
CA GLU A 107 -12.25 2.87 14.37
C GLU A 107 -12.63 1.85 13.28
N GLY A 108 -13.64 1.03 13.58
CA GLY A 108 -14.17 0.01 12.67
C GLY A 108 -13.68 -1.40 12.99
N ILE A 109 -14.47 -2.37 12.55
CA ILE A 109 -14.16 -3.81 12.61
C ILE A 109 -14.03 -4.27 11.16
N PRO A 110 -12.90 -4.88 10.76
CA PRO A 110 -12.70 -5.25 9.37
C PRO A 110 -13.77 -6.23 8.92
N ARG A 111 -14.41 -5.89 7.81
CA ARG A 111 -15.37 -6.73 7.10
C ARG A 111 -15.05 -6.60 5.62
N ALA A 112 -15.02 -7.73 4.92
CA ALA A 112 -14.82 -7.73 3.48
C ALA A 112 -15.86 -6.84 2.79
N GLY A 113 -15.39 -5.82 2.10
CA GLY A 113 -16.15 -4.92 1.24
C GLY A 113 -16.02 -5.29 -0.24
N ASP A 114 -16.13 -4.30 -1.11
CA ASP A 114 -16.38 -4.47 -2.56
C ASP A 114 -15.55 -5.57 -3.23
N ASP A 115 -14.21 -5.51 -3.12
CA ASP A 115 -13.30 -6.38 -3.89
C ASP A 115 -12.50 -7.36 -2.98
N ALA A 116 -12.86 -7.43 -1.70
CA ALA A 116 -12.25 -8.32 -0.72
C ALA A 116 -13.13 -9.56 -0.49
N LEU A 117 -12.51 -10.73 -0.36
CA LEU A 117 -13.16 -11.97 0.09
C LEU A 117 -13.18 -12.08 1.62
N ALA A 118 -12.15 -11.53 2.27
CA ALA A 118 -11.97 -11.54 3.71
C ALA A 118 -11.13 -10.32 4.12
N ALA A 119 -11.29 -9.85 5.35
CA ALA A 119 -10.48 -8.79 5.94
C ALA A 119 -10.28 -9.09 7.43
N ASP A 120 -9.03 -9.10 7.91
CA ASP A 120 -8.74 -9.38 9.32
C ASP A 120 -7.39 -8.80 9.78
N TRP A 121 -7.20 -8.77 11.10
CA TRP A 121 -5.99 -8.34 11.79
C TRP A 121 -5.05 -9.50 12.07
N PHE A 122 -3.89 -9.49 11.44
CA PHE A 122 -2.89 -10.54 11.58
C PHE A 122 -1.68 -10.09 12.39
N ALA A 123 -1.16 -10.98 13.23
CA ALA A 123 0.14 -10.76 13.86
C ALA A 123 1.25 -10.96 12.80
N PRO A 124 2.31 -10.15 12.77
CA PRO A 124 3.41 -10.31 11.82
C PRO A 124 4.10 -11.69 11.82
N ARG A 125 3.98 -12.43 12.93
CA ARG A 125 4.51 -13.79 13.10
C ARG A 125 3.54 -14.91 12.68
N ALA A 126 2.32 -14.56 12.29
CA ALA A 126 1.23 -15.46 11.94
C ALA A 126 0.39 -14.83 10.81
N LEU A 127 1.07 -14.52 9.71
CA LEU A 127 0.42 -14.00 8.50
C LEU A 127 -0.34 -15.12 7.77
N PRO A 128 -1.42 -14.78 7.05
CA PRO A 128 -2.13 -15.73 6.21
C PRO A 128 -1.31 -16.02 4.94
N GLU A 129 -1.65 -17.10 4.24
CA GLU A 129 -1.02 -17.48 2.97
C GLU A 129 -2.10 -17.77 1.91
N PRO A 130 -1.83 -17.52 0.61
CA PRO A 130 -0.60 -16.93 0.07
C PRO A 130 -0.55 -15.40 0.21
N LEU A 131 0.63 -14.83 0.42
CA LEU A 131 0.83 -13.36 0.45
C LEU A 131 1.12 -12.75 -0.92
N SER A 132 0.57 -11.56 -1.15
CA SER A 132 0.89 -10.72 -2.31
C SER A 132 2.37 -10.31 -2.29
N PRO A 133 3.02 -10.21 -3.47
CA PRO A 133 4.39 -9.72 -3.57
C PRO A 133 4.59 -8.39 -2.84
N GLY A 134 5.71 -8.29 -2.12
CA GLY A 134 6.09 -7.05 -1.41
C GLY A 134 5.44 -6.85 -0.03
N VAL A 135 4.45 -7.67 0.38
CA VAL A 135 3.83 -7.53 1.72
C VAL A 135 4.87 -7.61 2.84
N GLY A 136 5.77 -8.59 2.79
CA GLY A 136 6.81 -8.74 3.82
C GLY A 136 7.79 -7.57 3.90
N GLU A 137 8.18 -7.00 2.75
CA GLU A 137 9.03 -5.81 2.66
C GLU A 137 8.38 -4.60 3.31
N LEU A 138 7.16 -4.28 2.87
CA LEU A 138 6.41 -3.13 3.36
C LEU A 138 6.05 -3.28 4.83
N LEU A 139 5.73 -4.50 5.28
CA LEU A 139 5.46 -4.78 6.69
C LEU A 139 6.68 -4.43 7.56
N ARG A 140 7.88 -4.90 7.17
CA ARG A 140 9.12 -4.61 7.89
C ARG A 140 9.38 -3.10 7.97
N ARG A 141 9.33 -2.40 6.83
CA ARG A 141 9.52 -0.93 6.78
C ARG A 141 8.49 -0.19 7.62
N SER A 142 7.22 -0.57 7.54
CA SER A 142 6.15 0.09 8.30
C SER A 142 6.36 -0.06 9.82
N ARG A 143 6.95 -1.18 10.27
CA ARG A 143 7.27 -1.40 11.69
C ARG A 143 8.38 -0.46 12.18
N GLU A 144 9.37 -0.18 11.35
CA GLU A 144 10.45 0.76 11.67
C GLU A 144 9.90 2.19 11.86
N LEU A 145 8.91 2.58 11.05
CA LEU A 145 8.24 3.89 11.12
C LEU A 145 7.28 4.04 12.31
N ARG A 146 6.88 2.94 12.94
CA ARG A 146 6.04 2.96 14.15
C ARG A 146 6.83 3.23 15.42
N ARG A 147 8.17 3.16 15.39
CA ARG A 147 8.97 3.46 16.56
C ARG A 147 8.73 4.92 16.95
N PRO A 148 8.42 5.21 18.22
CA PRO A 148 8.20 6.59 18.65
C PRO A 148 9.46 7.42 18.36
N ALA A 149 9.27 8.66 17.90
CA ALA A 149 10.34 9.60 17.57
C ALA A 149 11.37 9.81 18.71
N ALA A 150 11.01 9.43 19.95
CA ALA A 150 11.88 9.46 21.12
C ALA A 150 13.13 8.54 20.98
N ASP A 151 13.07 7.46 20.21
CA ASP A 151 14.21 6.55 20.01
C ASP A 151 15.21 7.07 18.95
N GLN A 152 14.79 7.96 18.04
CA GLN A 152 15.69 8.55 17.03
C GLN A 152 16.55 9.68 17.61
N ALA A 153 16.06 10.40 18.62
CA ALA A 153 16.84 11.42 19.33
C ALA A 153 17.94 10.84 20.23
N ALA A 154 17.88 9.55 20.58
CA ALA A 154 18.89 8.88 21.39
C ALA A 154 20.09 8.31 20.58
N MET A 155 20.07 8.45 19.25
CA MET A 155 21.08 7.89 18.34
C MET A 155 22.01 8.93 17.69
N ASP A 156 21.98 10.20 18.11
CA ASP A 156 22.90 11.22 17.61
C ASP A 156 23.95 11.63 18.67
N PRO A 157 25.09 10.92 18.79
CA PRO A 157 26.19 11.36 19.64
C PRO A 157 27.25 12.06 18.80
N ALA A 158 26.96 13.23 18.22
CA ALA A 158 27.99 14.00 17.52
C ALA A 158 27.70 15.50 17.38
N HIS A 159 27.84 16.28 18.46
CA HIS A 159 28.63 17.53 18.36
C HIS A 159 29.18 17.93 19.72
N HIS A 160 30.32 17.35 20.08
CA HIS A 160 31.23 17.97 21.04
C HIS A 160 32.28 18.76 20.23
N PRO A 161 32.26 20.10 20.23
CA PRO A 161 33.47 20.84 20.03
C PRO A 161 34.14 20.97 21.40
N ASP A 162 35.14 20.13 21.61
CA ASP A 162 36.14 20.35 22.64
C ASP A 162 36.88 21.66 22.30
N ARG A 163 37.01 22.47 23.35
CA ARG A 163 38.04 23.47 23.68
C ARG A 163 39.12 23.77 22.64
N ASP A 164 39.25 25.06 22.35
CA ASP A 164 40.47 25.88 22.36
C ASP A 164 39.96 27.31 22.65
N GLY A 165 40.45 28.18 23.53
CA GLY A 165 41.69 28.33 24.26
C GLY A 165 41.86 29.85 24.44
N GLU A 166 41.70 30.37 25.67
CA GLU A 166 42.34 31.59 26.23
C GLU A 166 41.93 31.76 27.70
#